data_AF-A0AAP0EP45-F1
#
_entry.id   AF-A0AAP0EP45-F1
#
_cell.length_a   1.000
_cell.length_b   1.000
_cell.length_c   1.000
_cell.angle_alpha   90.00
_cell.angle_beta   90.00
_cell.angle_gamma   90.00
#
_symmetry.space_group_name_H-M   'P 1'
#
loop_
_entity.id
_entity.type
_entity.pdbx_description
1 polymer ?
#
loop_
_entity_poly.entity_id
_entity_poly.type
_entity_poly.pdbx_seq_one_letter_code
_entity_poly.pdbx_strand_id
1 'polypeptide(L)'
;MADAFEDEEAEQTVSIQEYLKSVEEQELEADLVLGGDEGKECTYEKGYMKRQAIFSCLTCMPDGNAGVCTGCSLSCHDGHEIVELWTKRNFRCDCGNSRFGEFYCKLLANKDPENIRNSYNQNFKGSYCTCGRPYPDQEAEEQVEMIQCCICEDWFHENHLGLESPDEIPRDEEGEPIYEDFICQSCANLCSFLTLYPPFILVTAKQCDASVNGDTKESMSAGASAVNVNGYAKESMSAGASSVNGYAKESMSAGASSVNGYAKESMSAGASSVNGDVKGSMSAGASSVNGDAKESMSADASSVSENGKKVGQNSEDNMDLNGSLSIISPIPKCKLGVDLQGAHLDLVKKPFFLSKSWRDLLCTCESCGDFYAKKGVGFLIDREDSIIEYEKIAQQKRQEKLQQEVGEELNFLNKLGHVEKIEILSGIADMKNELQSFLESVDPSKPVTSADVRQVFENLAKKRQRLV
;
A
#
# COMPACT_ATOMS: atom_id res chain seq x y z
N MET A 1 -43.80 -19.56 34.28
CA MET A 1 -42.71 -18.87 34.98
C MET A 1 -41.64 -19.91 35.23
N ALA A 2 -40.71 -20.01 34.29
CA ALA A 2 -39.50 -20.80 34.41
C ALA A 2 -38.37 -19.81 34.08
N ASP A 3 -37.49 -19.63 35.06
CA ASP A 3 -36.18 -19.01 34.92
C ASP A 3 -35.42 -19.65 33.76
N ALA A 4 -34.86 -18.80 32.90
CA ALA A 4 -33.79 -19.14 31.98
C ALA A 4 -33.03 -17.84 31.66
N PHE A 5 -32.31 -17.34 32.67
CA PHE A 5 -31.15 -16.47 32.48
C PHE A 5 -29.92 -17.30 32.90
N GLU A 6 -28.78 -16.96 32.29
CA GLU A 6 -27.46 -17.61 32.38
C GLU A 6 -27.19 -18.60 31.22
N ASP A 7 -27.17 -18.07 29.99
CA ASP A 7 -26.09 -18.44 29.07
C ASP A 7 -24.84 -17.71 29.60
N GLU A 8 -24.02 -18.42 30.37
CA GLU A 8 -22.64 -18.01 30.62
C GLU A 8 -21.95 -17.89 29.24
N GLU A 9 -21.56 -16.67 28.86
CA GLU A 9 -20.62 -16.45 27.75
C GLU A 9 -19.42 -17.37 28.00
N ALA A 10 -19.28 -18.41 27.17
CA ALA A 10 -18.12 -19.27 27.21
C ALA A 10 -16.88 -18.36 27.07
N GLU A 11 -16.07 -18.27 28.13
CA GLU A 11 -14.83 -17.49 28.10
C GLU A 11 -14.05 -17.84 26.82
N GLN A 12 -13.80 -16.85 25.97
CA GLN A 12 -13.10 -17.03 24.72
C GLN A 12 -11.70 -17.56 25.02
N THR A 13 -11.47 -18.84 24.74
CA THR A 13 -10.16 -19.48 24.95
C THR A 13 -9.34 -19.40 23.67
N VAL A 14 -8.04 -19.13 23.81
CA VAL A 14 -7.08 -19.00 22.71
C VAL A 14 -5.82 -19.79 23.04
N SER A 15 -5.20 -20.41 22.05
CA SER A 15 -3.90 -21.08 22.25
C SER A 15 -2.78 -20.06 22.44
N ILE A 16 -1.69 -20.47 23.09
CA ILE A 16 -0.51 -19.61 23.27
C ILE A 16 0.06 -19.16 21.92
N GLN A 17 0.06 -20.04 20.91
CA GLN A 17 0.54 -19.70 19.57
C GLN A 17 -0.34 -18.66 18.89
N GLU A 18 -1.67 -18.79 19.00
CA GLU A 18 -2.60 -17.80 18.48
C GLU A 18 -2.47 -16.45 19.21
N TYR A 19 -2.28 -16.47 20.53
CA TYR A 19 -2.04 -15.25 21.31
C TYR A 19 -0.75 -14.54 20.89
N LEU A 20 0.36 -15.27 20.78
CA LEU A 20 1.65 -14.68 20.34
C LEU A 20 1.55 -14.10 18.93
N LYS A 21 0.93 -14.85 18.01
CA LYS A 21 0.70 -14.38 16.65
C LYS A 21 -0.17 -13.12 16.62
N SER A 22 -1.24 -13.09 17.43
CA SER A 22 -2.12 -11.93 17.59
C SER A 22 -1.37 -10.71 18.12
N VAL A 23 -0.50 -10.87 19.11
CA VAL A 23 0.35 -9.78 19.62
C VAL A 23 1.31 -9.28 18.54
N GLU A 24 2.00 -10.19 17.84
CA GLU A 24 2.92 -9.81 16.76
C GLU A 24 2.21 -9.06 15.62
N GLU A 25 0.99 -9.48 15.26
CA GLU A 25 0.16 -8.82 14.25
C GLU A 25 -0.28 -7.42 14.70
N GLN A 26 -0.74 -7.27 15.95
CA GLN A 26 -1.13 -5.98 16.53
C GLN A 26 0.04 -5.00 16.63
N GLU A 27 1.22 -5.48 17.04
CA GLU A 27 2.41 -4.64 17.08
C GLU A 27 2.86 -4.21 15.68
N LEU A 28 2.78 -5.13 14.70
CA LEU A 28 3.09 -4.79 13.31
C LEU A 28 2.14 -3.73 12.78
N GLU A 29 0.83 -3.87 13.03
CA GLU A 29 -0.16 -2.86 12.66
C GLU A 29 0.16 -1.50 13.29
N ALA A 30 0.42 -1.47 14.60
CA ALA A 30 0.81 -0.24 15.29
C ALA A 30 2.08 0.39 14.68
N ASP A 31 3.10 -0.41 14.35
CA ASP A 31 4.31 0.10 13.69
C ASP A 31 3.99 0.72 12.32
N LEU A 32 3.15 0.06 11.51
CA LEU A 32 2.74 0.57 10.19
C LEU A 32 2.03 1.91 10.31
N VAL A 33 1.09 2.03 11.26
CA VAL A 33 0.34 3.27 11.50
C VAL A 33 1.25 4.39 12.01
N LEU A 34 2.12 4.08 12.99
CA LEU A 34 3.00 5.05 13.65
C LEU A 34 4.30 5.34 12.89
N GLY A 35 4.53 4.68 11.74
CA GLY A 35 5.72 4.90 10.92
C GLY A 35 6.99 4.36 11.58
N GLY A 36 6.84 3.34 12.43
CA GLY A 36 7.88 2.80 13.31
C GLY A 36 8.45 3.85 14.28
N ASP A 37 7.67 4.86 14.66
CA ASP A 37 8.06 5.80 15.73
C ASP A 37 7.69 5.21 17.08
N GLU A 38 8.71 4.91 17.90
CA GLU A 38 8.53 4.37 19.25
C GLU A 38 8.00 5.40 20.27
N GLY A 39 7.83 6.67 19.87
CA GLY A 39 7.31 7.72 20.73
C GLY A 39 8.26 8.14 21.87
N LYS A 40 9.55 7.88 21.73
CA LYS A 40 10.58 8.22 22.73
C LYS A 40 11.00 9.70 22.68
N GLU A 41 10.82 10.36 21.55
CA GLU A 41 11.28 11.73 21.31
C GLU A 41 10.24 12.57 20.55
N CYS A 42 10.36 13.90 20.66
CA CYS A 42 9.54 14.81 19.86
C CYS A 42 10.12 14.92 18.45
N THR A 43 9.28 14.75 17.41
CA THR A 43 9.71 14.82 16.01
C THR A 43 9.99 16.25 15.51
N TYR A 44 9.83 17.28 16.34
CA TYR A 44 9.96 18.68 15.91
C TYR A 44 11.32 19.01 15.27
N GLU A 45 12.43 18.48 15.79
CA GLU A 45 13.77 18.72 15.21
C GLU A 45 13.97 18.01 13.87
N LYS A 46 13.16 16.98 13.57
CA LYS A 46 13.14 16.30 12.26
C LYS A 46 12.53 17.19 11.17
N GLY A 47 12.01 18.38 11.53
CA GLY A 47 11.47 19.36 10.61
C GLY A 47 10.11 18.94 10.05
N TYR A 48 9.82 19.38 8.82
CA TYR A 48 8.61 18.99 8.11
C TYR A 48 8.83 17.63 7.44
N MET A 49 8.36 16.58 8.10
CA MET A 49 8.51 15.21 7.62
C MET A 49 7.60 14.94 6.43
N LYS A 50 8.04 14.09 5.49
CA LYS A 50 7.23 13.69 4.33
C LYS A 50 5.90 13.11 4.76
N ARG A 51 5.95 12.21 5.73
CA ARG A 51 4.82 11.59 6.42
C ARG A 51 5.21 11.29 7.87
N GLN A 52 4.29 11.50 8.80
CA GLN A 52 4.43 11.08 10.20
C GLN A 52 3.03 10.94 10.82
N ALA A 53 2.85 10.00 11.74
CA ALA A 53 1.63 9.92 12.54
C ALA A 53 1.42 11.20 13.37
N ILE A 54 0.23 11.78 13.26
CA ILE A 54 -0.17 12.99 13.97
C ILE A 54 -1.43 12.74 14.78
N PHE A 55 -1.48 13.39 15.92
CA PHE A 55 -2.58 13.34 16.87
C PHE A 55 -3.10 14.75 17.12
N SER A 56 -4.42 14.90 17.30
CA SER A 56 -5.01 16.14 17.82
C SER A 56 -5.49 15.91 19.25
N CYS A 57 -5.13 16.81 20.16
CA CYS A 57 -5.59 16.76 21.54
C CYS A 57 -6.81 17.68 21.70
N LEU A 58 -8.00 17.08 21.76
CA LEU A 58 -9.27 17.80 21.87
C LEU A 58 -9.43 18.51 23.22
N THR A 59 -8.80 17.98 24.27
CA THR A 59 -8.75 18.65 25.59
C THR A 59 -7.95 19.95 25.55
N CYS A 60 -6.80 19.97 24.86
CA CYS A 60 -5.94 21.15 24.80
C CYS A 60 -6.37 22.14 23.70
N MET A 61 -6.79 21.61 22.56
CA MET A 61 -7.00 22.37 21.31
C MET A 61 -8.34 21.99 20.67
N PRO A 62 -9.49 22.30 21.31
CA PRO A 62 -10.81 21.96 20.79
C PRO A 62 -11.12 22.63 19.44
N ASP A 63 -10.45 23.75 19.14
CA ASP A 63 -10.57 24.44 17.85
C ASP A 63 -9.83 23.72 16.70
N GLY A 64 -9.10 22.64 16.98
CA GLY A 64 -8.45 21.79 15.97
C GLY A 64 -7.44 22.51 15.08
N ASN A 65 -6.63 23.38 15.68
CA ASN A 65 -5.61 24.18 14.97
C ASN A 65 -4.17 23.86 15.40
N ALA A 66 -3.93 22.68 15.97
CA ALA A 66 -2.61 22.17 16.33
C ALA A 66 -2.59 20.63 16.24
N GLY A 67 -1.43 20.07 15.92
CA GLY A 67 -1.20 18.62 15.94
C GLY A 67 0.09 18.25 16.66
N VAL A 68 0.11 17.09 17.31
CA VAL A 68 1.25 16.58 18.08
C VAL A 68 1.72 15.24 17.53
N CYS A 69 3.02 14.97 17.62
CA CYS A 69 3.61 13.70 17.18
C CYS A 69 3.41 12.58 18.21
N THR A 70 3.69 11.34 17.80
CA THR A 70 3.62 10.13 18.65
C THR A 70 4.28 10.30 20.02
N GLY A 71 5.52 10.78 20.10
CA GLY A 71 6.14 10.96 21.42
C GLY A 71 5.44 11.99 22.32
N CYS A 72 4.87 13.04 21.72
CA CYS A 72 4.15 14.06 22.48
C CYS A 72 2.76 13.59 22.91
N SER A 73 2.05 12.80 22.10
CA SER A 73 0.77 12.22 22.52
C SER A 73 0.97 11.33 23.76
N LEU A 74 2.03 10.52 23.77
CA LEU A 74 2.34 9.61 24.89
C LEU A 74 2.94 10.31 26.12
N SER A 75 3.75 11.37 25.96
CA SER A 75 4.47 11.97 27.10
C SER A 75 3.84 13.25 27.63
N CYS A 76 3.29 14.08 26.75
CA CYS A 76 2.80 15.42 27.09
C CYS A 76 1.27 15.46 27.25
N HIS A 77 0.57 14.63 26.48
CA HIS A 77 -0.89 14.61 26.43
C HIS A 77 -1.48 13.29 26.96
N ASP A 78 -0.69 12.54 27.73
CA ASP A 78 -1.16 11.35 28.45
C ASP A 78 -2.37 11.70 29.34
N GLY A 79 -3.41 10.87 29.26
CA GLY A 79 -4.67 11.08 29.98
C GLY A 79 -5.59 12.18 29.44
N HIS A 80 -5.28 12.80 28.30
CA HIS A 80 -6.19 13.72 27.61
C HIS A 80 -7.03 13.01 26.56
N GLU A 81 -8.11 13.67 26.12
CA GLU A 81 -8.86 13.25 24.95
C GLU A 81 -8.05 13.57 23.68
N ILE A 82 -7.63 12.53 22.98
CA ILE A 82 -6.81 12.60 21.77
C ILE A 82 -7.52 11.82 20.66
N VAL A 83 -7.49 12.39 19.46
CA VAL A 83 -7.85 11.69 18.23
C VAL A 83 -6.59 11.43 17.40
N GLU A 84 -6.45 10.19 16.94
CA GLU A 84 -5.42 9.80 16.00
C GLU A 84 -5.82 10.23 14.58
N LEU A 85 -4.96 11.02 13.92
CA LEU A 85 -5.22 11.56 12.59
C LEU A 85 -4.49 10.80 11.50
N TRP A 86 -3.89 9.66 11.86
CA TRP A 86 -3.01 8.86 11.01
C TRP A 86 -1.81 9.68 10.51
N THR A 87 -1.16 9.19 9.46
CA THR A 87 -0.01 9.87 8.88
C THR A 87 -0.44 11.14 8.12
N LYS A 88 0.21 12.28 8.43
CA LYS A 88 0.03 13.56 7.75
C LYS A 88 1.28 13.99 7.02
N ARG A 89 1.07 14.61 5.86
CA ARG A 89 2.17 15.05 5.00
C ARG A 89 2.70 16.43 5.35
N ASN A 90 4.03 16.59 5.24
CA ASN A 90 4.74 17.85 5.48
C ASN A 90 4.30 18.54 6.79
N PHE A 91 4.16 17.77 7.86
CA PHE A 91 3.73 18.26 9.16
C PHE A 91 4.92 18.35 10.12
N ARG A 92 4.87 19.28 11.08
CA ARG A 92 5.86 19.43 12.16
C ARG A 92 5.12 19.57 13.50
N CYS A 93 5.55 18.86 14.53
CA CYS A 93 4.84 18.81 15.82
C CYS A 93 4.64 20.21 16.45
N ASP A 94 3.41 20.56 16.82
CA ASP A 94 3.07 21.83 17.47
C ASP A 94 3.22 21.81 18.99
N CYS A 95 3.37 20.65 19.62
CA CYS A 95 3.32 20.50 21.08
C CYS A 95 4.22 21.53 21.79
N GLY A 96 3.64 22.36 22.67
CA GLY A 96 4.38 23.36 23.45
C GLY A 96 4.93 24.56 22.67
N ASN A 97 4.49 24.79 21.43
CA ASN A 97 4.63 26.10 20.80
C ASN A 97 3.54 27.08 21.29
N SER A 98 3.49 28.29 20.75
CA SER A 98 2.57 29.34 21.20
C SER A 98 1.09 28.98 21.07
N ARG A 99 0.72 27.94 20.29
CA ARG A 99 -0.66 27.44 20.22
C ARG A 99 -1.11 26.82 21.54
N PHE A 100 -0.19 26.33 22.37
CA PHE A 100 -0.47 25.70 23.66
C PHE A 100 -0.32 26.67 24.85
N GLY A 101 -0.36 27.99 24.60
CA GLY A 101 -0.26 29.01 25.63
C GLY A 101 1.09 28.96 26.36
N GLU A 102 1.06 28.88 27.70
CA GLU A 102 2.26 28.82 28.54
C GLU A 102 2.81 27.40 28.74
N PHE A 103 2.18 26.38 28.13
CA PHE A 103 2.65 25.00 28.22
C PHE A 103 3.90 24.77 27.38
N TYR A 104 4.86 24.02 27.93
CA TYR A 104 6.08 23.61 27.23
C TYR A 104 6.11 22.10 27.06
N CYS A 105 6.59 21.64 25.90
CA CYS A 105 6.75 20.22 25.61
C CYS A 105 7.82 19.60 26.53
N LYS A 106 7.48 18.47 27.17
CA LYS A 106 8.37 17.74 28.09
C LYS A 106 9.57 17.10 27.37
N LEU A 107 9.42 16.78 26.09
CA LEU A 107 10.43 16.06 25.30
C LEU A 107 11.38 17.00 24.55
N LEU A 108 10.92 18.20 24.20
CA LEU A 108 11.75 19.19 23.52
C LEU A 108 11.28 20.61 23.84
N ALA A 109 12.13 21.34 24.55
CA ALA A 109 11.91 22.75 24.86
C ALA A 109 12.27 23.66 23.67
N ASN A 110 11.76 24.89 23.68
CA ASN A 110 12.10 25.98 22.76
C ASN A 110 11.83 25.68 21.28
N LYS A 111 10.59 25.91 20.86
CA LYS A 111 10.14 25.79 19.46
C LYS A 111 9.85 27.16 18.87
N ASP A 112 9.87 27.26 17.56
CA ASP A 112 9.30 28.38 16.82
C ASP A 112 7.85 28.61 17.29
N PRO A 113 7.38 29.86 17.42
CA PRO A 113 6.03 30.16 17.91
C PRO A 113 4.93 29.44 17.12
N GLU A 114 5.10 29.34 15.80
CA GLU A 114 4.15 28.70 14.89
C GLU A 114 4.85 27.93 13.76
N ASN A 115 4.26 26.80 13.37
CA ASN A 115 4.68 26.02 12.22
C ASN A 115 3.87 26.44 10.97
N ILE A 116 4.31 27.47 10.25
CA ILE A 116 3.55 28.10 9.16
C ILE A 116 3.20 27.20 7.96
N ARG A 117 3.88 26.05 7.79
CA ARG A 117 3.59 25.08 6.72
C ARG A 117 2.67 23.93 7.16
N ASN A 118 2.27 23.87 8.44
CA ASN A 118 1.27 22.90 8.87
C ASN A 118 -0.09 23.25 8.25
N SER A 119 -0.85 22.22 7.91
CA SER A 119 -2.22 22.35 7.42
C SER A 119 -3.15 21.60 8.35
N TYR A 120 -4.31 22.20 8.64
CA TYR A 120 -5.30 21.68 9.57
C TYR A 120 -6.65 21.62 8.87
N ASN A 121 -7.18 20.42 8.68
CA ASN A 121 -8.54 20.19 8.18
C ASN A 121 -9.50 19.93 9.37
N GLN A 122 -10.75 19.57 9.09
CA GLN A 122 -11.75 19.30 10.14
C GLN A 122 -11.39 18.12 11.06
N ASN A 123 -10.52 17.20 10.64
CA ASN A 123 -10.16 16.02 11.45
C ASN A 123 -9.48 16.42 12.75
N PHE A 124 -8.78 17.56 12.76
CA PHE A 124 -8.15 18.08 13.97
C PHE A 124 -9.17 18.49 15.04
N LYS A 125 -10.45 18.66 14.68
CA LYS A 125 -11.58 18.88 15.61
C LYS A 125 -12.31 17.58 15.98
N GLY A 126 -11.83 16.44 15.50
CA GLY A 126 -12.53 15.17 15.61
C GLY A 126 -13.74 15.06 14.69
N SER A 127 -13.87 15.88 13.64
CA SER A 127 -14.95 15.79 12.65
C SER A 127 -14.42 15.28 11.31
N TYR A 128 -15.20 14.44 10.65
CA TYR A 128 -14.79 13.75 9.43
C TYR A 128 -15.88 13.78 8.37
N CYS A 129 -15.48 13.55 7.12
CA CYS A 129 -16.35 13.44 5.96
C CYS A 129 -17.14 14.72 5.68
N THR A 130 -17.82 14.77 4.53
CA THR A 130 -18.74 15.87 4.19
C THR A 130 -19.92 16.00 5.16
N CYS A 131 -20.21 14.98 5.98
CA CYS A 131 -21.26 15.03 6.98
C CYS A 131 -20.84 15.69 8.31
N GLY A 132 -19.53 15.84 8.56
CA GLY A 132 -19.01 16.46 9.77
C GLY A 132 -19.24 15.67 11.06
N ARG A 133 -19.55 14.37 10.96
CA ARG A 133 -19.76 13.50 12.12
C ARG A 133 -18.43 13.17 12.81
N PRO A 134 -18.44 12.93 14.14
CA PRO A 134 -17.25 12.51 14.85
C PRO A 134 -16.90 11.04 14.56
N TYR A 135 -15.68 10.65 14.90
CA TYR A 135 -15.26 9.25 14.89
C TYR A 135 -14.47 8.93 16.18
N PRO A 136 -14.87 7.92 16.96
CA PRO A 136 -16.07 7.09 16.77
C PRO A 136 -17.37 7.88 16.97
N ASP A 137 -18.41 7.59 16.17
CA ASP A 137 -19.72 8.24 16.28
C ASP A 137 -20.56 7.54 17.35
N GLN A 138 -20.80 8.19 18.49
CA GLN A 138 -21.59 7.62 19.60
C GLN A 138 -23.07 7.39 19.24
N GLU A 139 -23.57 8.06 18.20
CA GLU A 139 -24.94 7.91 17.72
C GLU A 139 -25.07 6.82 16.64
N ALA A 140 -23.97 6.26 16.14
CA ALA A 140 -24.00 5.21 15.15
C ALA A 140 -24.17 3.83 15.80
N GLU A 141 -25.07 3.01 15.24
CA GLU A 141 -25.27 1.62 15.69
C GLU A 141 -24.02 0.78 15.46
N GLU A 142 -23.30 1.04 14.37
CA GLU A 142 -22.04 0.38 14.01
C GLU A 142 -21.05 1.41 13.45
N GLN A 143 -19.77 1.29 13.83
CA GLN A 143 -18.71 2.10 13.23
C GLN A 143 -18.37 1.53 11.86
N VAL A 144 -18.39 2.38 10.84
CA VAL A 144 -18.10 1.97 9.46
C VAL A 144 -16.70 2.41 9.09
N GLU A 145 -16.00 1.58 8.33
CA GLU A 145 -14.69 1.92 7.76
C GLU A 145 -14.79 3.18 6.89
N MET A 146 -13.77 4.04 6.99
CA MET A 146 -13.68 5.28 6.24
C MET A 146 -12.48 5.23 5.28
N ILE A 147 -12.59 5.95 4.16
CA ILE A 147 -11.53 6.01 3.14
C ILE A 147 -10.88 7.39 3.18
N GLN A 148 -9.56 7.44 3.28
CA GLN A 148 -8.80 8.70 3.29
C GLN A 148 -8.52 9.20 1.86
N CYS A 149 -8.79 10.48 1.60
CA CYS A 149 -8.36 11.10 0.35
C CYS A 149 -6.87 11.46 0.41
N CYS A 150 -6.08 10.99 -0.56
CA CYS A 150 -4.63 11.23 -0.60
C CYS A 150 -4.22 12.70 -0.90
N ILE A 151 -5.18 13.55 -1.28
CA ILE A 151 -4.95 14.98 -1.59
C ILE A 151 -5.20 15.88 -0.37
N CYS A 152 -6.40 15.79 0.21
CA CYS A 152 -6.80 16.64 1.34
C CYS A 152 -6.58 15.99 2.71
N GLU A 153 -6.19 14.70 2.73
CA GLU A 153 -6.01 13.88 3.93
C GLU A 153 -7.21 13.93 4.87
N ASP A 154 -8.41 14.10 4.32
CA ASP A 154 -9.68 13.97 5.02
C ASP A 154 -10.24 12.55 4.80
N TRP A 155 -11.04 12.08 5.74
CA TRP A 155 -11.65 10.76 5.76
C TRP A 155 -13.10 10.84 5.33
N PHE A 156 -13.56 9.88 4.54
CA PHE A 156 -14.90 9.87 3.98
C PHE A 156 -15.59 8.53 4.25
N HIS A 157 -16.87 8.61 4.62
CA HIS A 157 -17.74 7.43 4.61
C HIS A 157 -17.98 6.99 3.16
N GLU A 158 -18.09 5.68 2.92
CA GLU A 158 -18.37 5.12 1.59
C GLU A 158 -19.62 5.71 0.92
N ASN A 159 -20.67 5.94 1.73
CA ASN A 159 -21.94 6.51 1.26
C ASN A 159 -21.85 8.00 0.89
N HIS A 160 -20.74 8.66 1.23
CA HIS A 160 -20.55 10.10 1.06
C HIS A 160 -19.43 10.44 0.04
N LEU A 161 -19.04 9.48 -0.80
CA LEU A 161 -18.03 9.69 -1.85
C LEU A 161 -18.60 10.34 -3.12
N GLY A 162 -19.93 10.50 -3.21
CA GLY A 162 -20.61 11.01 -4.40
C GLY A 162 -20.82 9.95 -5.50
N LEU A 163 -20.88 8.68 -5.11
CA LEU A 163 -21.23 7.53 -5.96
C LEU A 163 -22.73 7.25 -5.86
N GLU A 164 -23.30 6.50 -6.81
CA GLU A 164 -24.72 6.10 -6.77
C GLU A 164 -24.94 4.95 -5.77
N SER A 165 -23.96 4.05 -5.65
CA SER A 165 -23.91 2.97 -4.66
C SER A 165 -22.47 2.76 -4.15
N PRO A 166 -22.26 2.31 -2.90
CA PRO A 166 -20.97 1.80 -2.41
C PRO A 166 -20.40 0.66 -3.25
N ASP A 167 -21.24 -0.09 -3.98
CA ASP A 167 -20.80 -1.13 -4.91
C ASP A 167 -19.94 -0.59 -6.07
N GLU A 168 -19.94 0.73 -6.30
CA GLU A 168 -19.04 1.37 -7.26
C GLU A 168 -17.59 1.52 -6.74
N ILE A 169 -17.34 1.25 -5.47
CA ILE A 169 -15.98 1.21 -4.89
C ILE A 169 -15.27 -0.05 -5.41
N PRO A 170 -14.10 0.07 -6.09
CA PRO A 170 -13.45 -1.09 -6.66
C PRO A 170 -12.87 -2.03 -5.59
N ARG A 171 -13.47 -3.22 -5.46
CA ARG A 171 -13.05 -4.30 -4.56
C ARG A 171 -12.88 -5.63 -5.32
N ASP A 172 -12.11 -6.57 -4.79
CA ASP A 172 -12.04 -7.95 -5.31
C ASP A 172 -13.14 -8.85 -4.73
N GLU A 173 -13.04 -10.16 -4.95
CA GLU A 173 -14.07 -11.13 -4.54
C GLU A 173 -14.10 -11.33 -3.02
N GLU A 174 -12.99 -11.06 -2.36
CA GLU A 174 -12.80 -11.10 -0.92
C GLU A 174 -13.24 -9.79 -0.24
N GLY A 175 -13.57 -8.76 -1.02
CA GLY A 175 -13.96 -7.44 -0.53
C GLY A 175 -12.78 -6.49 -0.32
N GLU A 176 -11.57 -6.88 -0.71
CA GLU A 176 -10.37 -6.08 -0.53
C GLU A 176 -10.26 -4.98 -1.62
N PRO A 177 -9.79 -3.77 -1.27
CA PRO A 177 -9.57 -2.70 -2.23
C PRO A 177 -8.58 -3.10 -3.34
N ILE A 178 -8.98 -2.94 -4.60
CA ILE A 178 -8.09 -3.19 -5.77
C ILE A 178 -7.41 -1.91 -6.30
N TYR A 179 -7.57 -0.80 -5.58
CA TYR A 179 -6.93 0.49 -5.85
C TYR A 179 -5.86 0.78 -4.78
N GLU A 180 -4.95 1.72 -5.07
CA GLU A 180 -3.87 2.13 -4.18
C GLU A 180 -4.17 3.45 -3.47
N ASP A 181 -4.69 4.44 -4.18
CA ASP A 181 -5.00 5.76 -3.64
C ASP A 181 -6.44 6.18 -4.01
N PHE A 182 -7.10 6.90 -3.10
CA PHE A 182 -8.41 7.50 -3.34
C PHE A 182 -8.31 9.04 -3.41
N ILE A 183 -9.00 9.64 -4.38
CA ILE A 183 -9.18 11.10 -4.48
C ILE A 183 -10.67 11.42 -4.42
N CYS A 184 -11.09 12.16 -3.39
CA CYS A 184 -12.47 12.58 -3.23
C CYS A 184 -12.95 13.47 -4.38
N GLN A 185 -14.26 13.55 -4.57
CA GLN A 185 -14.89 14.31 -5.67
C GLN A 185 -14.39 15.78 -5.76
N SER A 186 -14.24 16.46 -4.62
CA SER A 186 -13.73 17.84 -4.59
C SER A 186 -12.29 17.92 -5.08
N CYS A 187 -11.42 17.00 -4.64
CA CYS A 187 -10.02 16.96 -5.03
C CYS A 187 -9.81 16.42 -6.46
N ALA A 188 -10.74 15.62 -6.98
CA ALA A 188 -10.70 15.13 -8.36
C ALA A 188 -10.81 16.29 -9.36
N ASN A 189 -11.50 17.37 -9.00
CA ASN A 189 -11.53 18.61 -9.80
C ASN A 189 -10.19 19.34 -9.82
N LEU A 190 -9.46 19.36 -8.69
CA LEU A 190 -8.10 19.90 -8.64
C LEU A 190 -7.14 19.04 -9.47
N CYS A 191 -7.36 17.73 -9.46
CA CYS A 191 -6.53 16.73 -10.12
C CYS A 191 -7.11 16.25 -11.46
N SER A 192 -7.95 17.05 -12.11
CA SER A 192 -8.62 16.66 -13.37
C SER A 192 -7.63 16.34 -14.49
N PHE A 193 -6.41 16.87 -14.42
CA PHE A 193 -5.31 16.52 -15.34
C PHE A 193 -4.92 15.04 -15.32
N LEU A 194 -5.29 14.28 -14.27
CA LEU A 194 -5.06 12.84 -14.21
C LEU A 194 -5.81 12.08 -15.33
N THR A 195 -6.90 12.67 -15.85
CA THR A 195 -7.64 12.14 -17.01
C THR A 195 -6.85 12.19 -18.33
N LEU A 196 -5.74 12.92 -18.37
CA LEU A 196 -4.82 12.98 -19.52
C LEU A 196 -3.83 11.80 -19.53
N TYR A 197 -3.72 11.06 -18.43
CA TYR A 197 -2.92 9.86 -18.35
C TYR A 197 -3.69 8.64 -18.89
N PRO A 198 -3.01 7.53 -19.21
CA PRO A 198 -3.67 6.34 -19.72
C PRO A 198 -4.84 5.89 -18.82
N PRO A 199 -5.98 5.43 -19.38
CA PRO A 199 -7.18 5.11 -18.60
C PRO A 199 -6.99 4.11 -17.46
N PHE A 200 -6.02 3.20 -17.59
CA PHE A 200 -5.70 2.20 -16.56
C PHE A 200 -5.10 2.80 -15.27
N ILE A 201 -4.82 4.11 -15.25
CA ILE A 201 -4.50 4.82 -14.01
C ILE A 201 -5.71 4.89 -13.06
N LEU A 202 -6.93 4.80 -13.62
CA LEU A 202 -8.18 4.78 -12.87
C LEU A 202 -8.71 3.35 -12.80
N VAL A 203 -9.21 2.98 -11.62
CA VAL A 203 -9.91 1.72 -11.38
C VAL A 203 -11.41 2.01 -11.25
N THR A 204 -12.23 1.22 -11.92
CA THR A 204 -13.70 1.26 -11.79
C THR A 204 -14.17 -0.03 -11.13
N ALA A 205 -15.29 0.02 -10.39
CA ALA A 205 -15.90 -1.21 -9.91
C ALA A 205 -16.15 -2.19 -11.06
N LYS A 206 -15.78 -3.44 -10.84
CA LYS A 206 -16.11 -4.54 -11.74
C LYS A 206 -17.63 -4.69 -11.76
N GLN A 207 -18.25 -4.59 -12.93
CA GLN A 207 -19.48 -5.35 -13.15
C GLN A 207 -19.10 -6.83 -13.13
N CYS A 208 -20.01 -7.69 -12.67
CA CYS A 208 -19.80 -9.14 -12.59
C CYS A 208 -19.42 -9.71 -13.97
N ASP A 209 -18.11 -9.80 -14.23
CA ASP A 209 -17.56 -10.16 -15.53
C ASP A 209 -16.70 -11.41 -15.40
N ALA A 210 -17.12 -12.48 -16.07
CA ALA A 210 -16.45 -13.77 -16.07
C ALA A 210 -15.04 -13.65 -16.68
N SER A 211 -14.03 -13.49 -15.82
CA SER A 211 -12.62 -13.60 -16.18
C SER A 211 -12.23 -15.08 -16.17
N VAL A 212 -11.81 -15.61 -17.31
CA VAL A 212 -11.33 -16.99 -17.39
C VAL A 212 -9.82 -16.99 -17.20
N ASN A 213 -9.39 -17.28 -15.98
CA ASN A 213 -7.98 -17.52 -15.65
C ASN A 213 -7.75 -19.03 -15.54
N GLY A 214 -6.75 -19.55 -16.24
CA GLY A 214 -6.43 -20.97 -16.20
C GLY A 214 -4.96 -21.24 -16.45
N ASP A 215 -4.31 -21.85 -15.45
CA ASP A 215 -2.95 -22.35 -15.59
C ASP A 215 -2.96 -23.84 -15.92
N THR A 216 -2.37 -24.17 -17.07
CA THR A 216 -2.10 -25.53 -17.58
C THR A 216 -3.31 -26.42 -17.89
N LYS A 217 -3.98 -26.15 -19.01
CA LYS A 217 -4.82 -27.13 -19.74
C LYS A 217 -4.11 -27.59 -21.03
N GLU A 218 -4.43 -28.80 -21.52
CA GLU A 218 -3.96 -29.27 -22.85
C GLU A 218 -4.39 -28.29 -23.94
N SER A 219 -5.66 -27.85 -23.91
CA SER A 219 -6.21 -26.78 -24.74
C SER A 219 -7.09 -25.83 -23.93
N MET A 220 -7.17 -24.55 -24.35
CA MET A 220 -8.03 -23.53 -23.72
C MET A 220 -9.02 -22.99 -24.73
N SER A 221 -10.31 -22.94 -24.35
CA SER A 221 -11.36 -22.29 -25.11
C SER A 221 -12.17 -21.31 -24.26
N ALA A 222 -12.37 -20.09 -24.76
CA ALA A 222 -13.22 -19.07 -24.16
C ALA A 222 -14.12 -18.45 -25.25
N GLY A 223 -15.43 -18.38 -24.98
CA GLY A 223 -16.41 -17.79 -25.90
C GLY A 223 -16.47 -16.26 -25.79
N ALA A 224 -17.02 -15.60 -26.82
CA ALA A 224 -17.04 -14.13 -27.03
C ALA A 224 -17.66 -13.26 -25.92
N SER A 225 -18.14 -13.86 -24.83
CA SER A 225 -18.70 -13.17 -23.65
C SER A 225 -17.66 -12.90 -22.56
N ALA A 226 -16.40 -13.33 -22.72
CA ALA A 226 -15.35 -13.06 -21.75
C ALA A 226 -14.84 -11.61 -21.88
N VAL A 227 -14.58 -10.92 -20.76
CA VAL A 227 -13.95 -9.59 -20.82
C VAL A 227 -12.44 -9.73 -20.97
N ASN A 228 -11.81 -10.53 -20.11
CA ASN A 228 -10.38 -10.83 -20.19
C ASN A 228 -10.13 -12.33 -20.18
N VAL A 229 -9.18 -12.78 -21.01
CA VAL A 229 -8.69 -14.16 -21.01
C VAL A 229 -7.19 -14.14 -20.80
N ASN A 230 -6.74 -14.66 -19.66
CA ASN A 230 -5.33 -14.77 -19.31
C ASN A 230 -4.95 -16.24 -19.05
N GLY A 231 -3.89 -16.74 -19.68
CA GLY A 231 -3.42 -18.08 -19.34
C GLY A 231 -2.40 -18.71 -20.28
N TYR A 232 -2.02 -19.94 -19.92
CA TYR A 232 -1.04 -20.75 -20.63
C TYR A 232 -1.66 -22.08 -21.11
N ALA A 233 -1.58 -22.33 -22.41
CA ALA A 233 -2.04 -23.57 -23.05
C ALA A 233 -0.86 -24.43 -23.54
N LYS A 234 -0.93 -25.75 -23.28
CA LYS A 234 0.13 -26.70 -23.67
C LYS A 234 0.11 -27.07 -25.16
N GLU A 235 -1.02 -26.93 -25.83
CA GLU A 235 -1.16 -27.16 -27.28
C GLU A 235 -1.77 -25.91 -27.92
N SER A 236 -3.09 -25.72 -27.79
CA SER A 236 -3.82 -24.66 -28.50
C SER A 236 -4.69 -23.76 -27.61
N MET A 237 -4.82 -22.49 -28.01
CA MET A 237 -5.70 -21.50 -27.37
C MET A 237 -6.69 -20.92 -28.38
N SER A 238 -7.97 -20.92 -28.05
CA SER A 238 -9.04 -20.26 -28.81
C SER A 238 -9.86 -19.35 -27.91
N ALA A 239 -9.76 -18.02 -28.05
CA ALA A 239 -10.41 -17.08 -27.16
C ALA A 239 -11.17 -15.96 -27.90
N GLY A 240 -12.43 -15.73 -27.53
CA GLY A 240 -13.16 -14.51 -27.86
C GLY A 240 -13.32 -13.66 -26.62
N ALA A 241 -12.76 -12.44 -26.56
CA ALA A 241 -12.86 -11.59 -25.37
C ALA A 241 -12.71 -10.10 -25.68
N SER A 242 -12.81 -9.21 -24.69
CA SER A 242 -12.44 -7.79 -24.89
C SER A 242 -10.90 -7.63 -24.95
N SER A 243 -10.17 -8.36 -24.10
CA SER A 243 -8.71 -8.48 -24.14
C SER A 243 -8.27 -9.93 -23.96
N VAL A 244 -7.25 -10.35 -24.70
CA VAL A 244 -6.65 -11.68 -24.58
C VAL A 244 -5.16 -11.53 -24.29
N ASN A 245 -4.68 -12.13 -23.20
CA ASN A 245 -3.25 -12.22 -22.87
C ASN A 245 -2.84 -13.69 -22.68
N GLY A 246 -2.28 -14.31 -23.72
CA GLY A 246 -2.11 -15.76 -23.77
C GLY A 246 -0.73 -16.25 -24.18
N TYR A 247 -0.36 -17.44 -23.71
CA TYR A 247 0.75 -18.20 -24.27
C TYR A 247 0.24 -19.56 -24.75
N ALA A 248 0.51 -19.90 -26.01
CA ALA A 248 0.23 -21.22 -26.58
C ALA A 248 1.51 -21.87 -27.11
N LYS A 249 1.67 -23.17 -26.82
CA LYS A 249 2.85 -23.92 -27.27
C LYS A 249 2.79 -24.32 -28.74
N GLU A 250 1.61 -24.41 -29.36
CA GLU A 250 1.44 -24.75 -30.78
C GLU A 250 0.70 -23.63 -31.50
N SER A 251 -0.62 -23.50 -31.31
CA SER A 251 -1.46 -22.56 -32.08
C SER A 251 -2.34 -21.66 -31.21
N MET A 252 -2.57 -20.42 -31.67
CA MET A 252 -3.46 -19.46 -31.03
C MET A 252 -4.46 -18.86 -32.02
N SER A 253 -5.74 -18.84 -31.66
CA SER A 253 -6.80 -18.12 -32.34
C SER A 253 -7.49 -17.16 -31.38
N ALA A 254 -7.43 -15.85 -31.63
CA ALA A 254 -8.00 -14.85 -30.73
C ALA A 254 -8.88 -13.84 -31.47
N GLY A 255 -10.07 -13.56 -30.96
CA GLY A 255 -10.94 -12.47 -31.41
C GLY A 255 -11.18 -11.49 -30.26
N ALA A 256 -10.56 -10.31 -30.29
CA ALA A 256 -10.66 -9.35 -29.20
C ALA A 256 -10.44 -7.90 -29.61
N SER A 257 -10.63 -6.92 -28.73
CA SER A 257 -10.25 -5.53 -29.05
C SER A 257 -8.73 -5.35 -29.00
N SER A 258 -8.08 -6.05 -28.05
CA SER A 258 -6.62 -6.12 -27.92
C SER A 258 -6.17 -7.57 -27.69
N VAL A 259 -5.13 -7.99 -28.41
CA VAL A 259 -4.51 -9.31 -28.23
C VAL A 259 -3.04 -9.13 -27.90
N ASN A 260 -2.60 -9.69 -26.78
CA ASN A 260 -1.20 -9.85 -26.41
C ASN A 260 -0.88 -11.35 -26.34
N GLY A 261 -0.05 -11.88 -27.23
CA GLY A 261 0.07 -13.34 -27.32
C GLY A 261 1.40 -13.87 -27.83
N TYR A 262 1.75 -15.07 -27.41
CA TYR A 262 2.86 -15.84 -27.97
C TYR A 262 2.38 -17.20 -28.47
N ALA A 263 2.79 -17.60 -29.67
CA ALA A 263 2.54 -18.94 -30.21
C ALA A 263 3.80 -19.51 -30.89
N LYS A 264 4.08 -20.82 -30.79
CA LYS A 264 5.26 -21.37 -31.49
C LYS A 264 5.03 -21.69 -32.97
N GLU A 265 3.84 -22.13 -33.37
CA GLU A 265 3.61 -22.62 -34.74
C GLU A 265 2.72 -21.69 -35.54
N SER A 266 1.57 -21.26 -35.00
CA SER A 266 0.69 -20.34 -35.72
C SER A 266 -0.14 -19.45 -34.81
N MET A 267 -0.43 -18.23 -35.29
CA MET A 267 -1.35 -17.30 -34.63
C MET A 267 -2.33 -16.70 -35.64
N SER A 268 -3.62 -16.74 -35.32
CA SER A 268 -4.68 -16.01 -36.01
C SER A 268 -5.34 -15.05 -35.04
N ALA A 269 -5.29 -13.75 -35.30
CA ALA A 269 -5.86 -12.73 -34.42
C ALA A 269 -6.77 -11.76 -35.20
N GLY A 270 -8.02 -11.62 -34.78
CA GLY A 270 -8.92 -10.55 -35.22
C GLY A 270 -9.08 -9.52 -34.12
N ALA A 271 -8.38 -8.38 -34.23
CA ALA A 271 -8.38 -7.36 -33.18
C ALA A 271 -8.07 -5.95 -33.68
N SER A 272 -8.34 -4.91 -32.91
CA SER A 272 -7.93 -3.54 -33.28
C SER A 272 -6.42 -3.33 -33.12
N SER A 273 -5.83 -3.95 -32.09
CA SER A 273 -4.39 -3.97 -31.84
C SER A 273 -3.89 -5.37 -31.48
N VAL A 274 -2.82 -5.82 -32.13
CA VAL A 274 -2.16 -7.09 -31.83
C VAL A 274 -0.71 -6.83 -31.43
N ASN A 275 -0.32 -7.34 -30.25
CA ASN A 275 1.06 -7.41 -29.81
C ASN A 275 1.46 -8.88 -29.65
N GLY A 276 2.26 -9.45 -30.55
CA GLY A 276 2.51 -10.89 -30.45
C GLY A 276 3.72 -11.43 -31.18
N ASP A 277 4.32 -12.47 -30.60
CA ASP A 277 5.53 -13.10 -31.12
C ASP A 277 5.24 -14.54 -31.54
N VAL A 278 5.57 -14.88 -32.79
CA VAL A 278 5.26 -16.18 -33.39
C VAL A 278 6.48 -16.79 -34.06
N LYS A 279 6.82 -18.04 -33.69
CA LYS A 279 7.95 -18.76 -34.31
C LYS A 279 7.62 -19.41 -35.66
N GLY A 280 6.35 -19.49 -36.04
CA GLY A 280 5.88 -19.92 -37.37
C GLY A 280 5.15 -18.79 -38.10
N SER A 281 3.88 -19.01 -38.47
CA SER A 281 3.09 -18.07 -39.28
C SER A 281 2.06 -17.24 -38.49
N MET A 282 1.90 -15.96 -38.84
CA MET A 282 0.93 -15.06 -38.22
C MET A 282 -0.06 -14.50 -39.25
N SER A 283 -1.36 -14.57 -38.94
CA SER A 283 -2.43 -13.88 -39.65
C SER A 283 -3.16 -12.92 -38.71
N ALA A 284 -3.14 -11.62 -38.99
CA ALA A 284 -3.74 -10.59 -38.13
C ALA A 284 -4.67 -9.64 -38.91
N GLY A 285 -5.96 -9.69 -38.62
CA GLY A 285 -6.94 -8.73 -39.13
C GLY A 285 -7.02 -7.50 -38.22
N ALA A 286 -5.94 -6.69 -38.16
CA ALA A 286 -5.80 -5.62 -37.18
C ALA A 286 -5.27 -4.30 -37.75
N SER A 287 -5.68 -3.17 -37.15
CA SER A 287 -5.27 -1.83 -37.60
C SER A 287 -3.83 -1.48 -37.22
N SER A 288 -3.34 -2.03 -36.11
CA SER A 288 -1.95 -1.89 -35.62
C SER A 288 -1.42 -3.24 -35.14
N VAL A 289 -0.25 -3.63 -35.65
CA VAL A 289 0.43 -4.87 -35.24
C VAL A 289 1.87 -4.56 -34.82
N ASN A 290 2.24 -5.03 -33.62
CA ASN A 290 3.59 -4.91 -33.07
C ASN A 290 4.07 -6.31 -32.65
N GLY A 291 5.00 -6.92 -33.39
CA GLY A 291 5.36 -8.31 -33.13
C GLY A 291 6.13 -8.97 -34.26
N ASP A 292 6.84 -10.06 -33.95
CA ASP A 292 7.72 -10.75 -34.89
C ASP A 292 7.15 -12.12 -35.31
N ALA A 293 7.13 -12.41 -36.62
CA ALA A 293 6.82 -13.73 -37.18
C ALA A 293 8.02 -14.29 -37.97
N LYS A 294 8.44 -15.52 -37.69
CA LYS A 294 9.66 -16.08 -38.30
C LYS A 294 9.47 -16.70 -39.69
N GLU A 295 8.27 -17.18 -40.03
CA GLU A 295 8.04 -17.85 -41.32
C GLU A 295 7.24 -17.00 -42.31
N SER A 296 6.05 -16.53 -41.93
CA SER A 296 5.21 -15.68 -42.79
C SER A 296 4.25 -14.81 -41.96
N MET A 297 3.98 -13.60 -42.45
CA MET A 297 3.05 -12.66 -41.82
C MET A 297 2.06 -12.13 -42.87
N SER A 298 0.77 -12.27 -42.60
CA SER A 298 -0.30 -11.65 -43.38
C SER A 298 -1.14 -10.76 -42.47
N ALA A 299 -1.10 -9.44 -42.68
CA ALA A 299 -1.85 -8.48 -41.89
C ALA A 299 -2.50 -7.40 -42.74
N ASP A 300 -3.75 -7.05 -42.42
CA ASP A 300 -4.51 -5.94 -43.03
C ASP A 300 -4.32 -4.63 -42.22
N ALA A 301 -3.06 -4.24 -41.94
CA ALA A 301 -2.71 -3.14 -41.02
C ALA A 301 -2.21 -1.87 -41.73
N SER A 302 -2.45 -0.69 -41.12
CA SER A 302 -1.98 0.62 -41.64
C SER A 302 -0.57 1.02 -41.15
N SER A 303 -0.04 0.34 -40.12
CA SER A 303 1.34 0.55 -39.62
C SER A 303 1.87 -0.72 -38.94
N VAL A 304 3.07 -1.16 -39.35
CA VAL A 304 3.79 -2.33 -38.83
C VAL A 304 5.16 -1.85 -38.31
N SER A 305 5.55 -2.25 -37.10
CA SER A 305 6.89 -1.98 -36.53
C SER A 305 7.60 -3.29 -36.20
N GLU A 306 8.73 -3.57 -36.88
CA GLU A 306 9.60 -4.74 -36.64
C GLU A 306 10.83 -4.35 -35.81
N ASN A 307 11.27 -5.20 -34.88
CA ASN A 307 12.38 -4.89 -33.96
C ASN A 307 13.64 -5.78 -34.20
N GLY A 308 14.33 -5.58 -35.33
CA GLY A 308 15.79 -5.54 -35.55
C GLY A 308 16.78 -6.70 -35.22
N LYS A 309 17.71 -7.01 -36.15
CA LYS A 309 19.16 -7.23 -35.88
C LYS A 309 20.07 -7.22 -37.13
N LYS A 310 21.20 -6.48 -37.08
CA LYS A 310 22.27 -6.41 -38.09
C LYS A 310 23.23 -7.61 -38.06
N VAL A 311 23.70 -8.07 -39.22
CA VAL A 311 25.04 -8.64 -39.47
C VAL A 311 25.52 -8.09 -40.83
N GLY A 312 26.73 -7.53 -40.88
CA GLY A 312 27.15 -6.55 -41.90
C GLY A 312 27.93 -7.08 -43.10
N GLN A 313 28.31 -6.15 -43.98
CA GLN A 313 29.60 -6.09 -44.68
C GLN A 313 29.76 -4.74 -45.42
N ASN A 314 31.03 -4.42 -45.69
CA ASN A 314 31.65 -3.15 -46.08
C ASN A 314 31.13 -2.48 -47.37
N SER A 315 31.17 -1.15 -47.42
CA SER A 315 31.83 -0.38 -48.51
C SER A 315 32.00 1.08 -48.09
N GLU A 316 33.13 1.63 -48.50
CA GLU A 316 33.63 2.98 -48.27
C GLU A 316 32.85 4.01 -49.10
N ASP A 317 32.69 5.24 -48.59
CA ASP A 317 33.07 6.46 -49.32
C ASP A 317 32.97 7.73 -48.43
N ASN A 318 33.97 8.60 -48.60
CA ASN A 318 34.27 9.84 -47.89
C ASN A 318 33.29 11.00 -48.18
N MET A 319 33.03 11.89 -47.20
CA MET A 319 33.40 13.33 -47.27
C MET A 319 33.12 14.10 -45.96
N ASP A 320 34.11 14.88 -45.54
CA ASP A 320 34.17 15.76 -44.36
C ASP A 320 33.22 16.99 -44.39
N LEU A 321 32.80 17.50 -43.22
CA LEU A 321 33.29 18.78 -42.62
C LEU A 321 32.41 19.29 -41.45
N ASN A 322 33.05 19.35 -40.27
CA ASN A 322 32.95 20.30 -39.15
C ASN A 322 31.68 21.16 -38.91
N GLY A 323 31.12 21.03 -37.70
CA GLY A 323 30.27 22.04 -37.07
C GLY A 323 29.95 21.70 -35.61
N SER A 324 30.59 22.40 -34.68
CA SER A 324 30.47 22.27 -33.23
C SER A 324 29.02 22.33 -32.72
N LEU A 325 28.58 21.36 -31.92
CA LEU A 325 27.40 21.52 -31.07
C LEU A 325 27.64 20.95 -29.66
N SER A 326 27.41 21.84 -28.70
CA SER A 326 27.23 21.60 -27.28
C SER A 326 26.41 20.34 -26.99
N ILE A 327 26.90 19.54 -26.06
CA ILE A 327 26.20 18.39 -25.47
C ILE A 327 24.93 18.92 -24.78
N ILE A 328 23.82 18.99 -25.50
CA ILE A 328 22.48 19.09 -24.93
C ILE A 328 22.10 17.66 -24.56
N SER A 329 22.20 17.31 -23.28
CA SER A 329 21.51 16.11 -22.77
C SER A 329 20.05 16.19 -23.21
N PRO A 330 19.45 15.12 -23.76
CA PRO A 330 18.09 15.18 -24.23
C PRO A 330 17.18 15.52 -23.05
N ILE A 331 16.51 16.68 -23.13
CA ILE A 331 15.44 17.05 -22.21
C ILE A 331 14.44 15.87 -22.24
N PRO A 332 14.11 15.26 -21.09
CA PRO A 332 13.18 14.15 -21.08
C PRO A 332 11.87 14.58 -21.73
N LYS A 333 11.49 13.91 -22.81
CA LYS A 333 10.23 14.19 -23.53
C LYS A 333 9.06 14.03 -22.55
N CYS A 334 8.16 15.01 -22.53
CA CYS A 334 6.95 14.97 -21.71
C CYS A 334 6.12 13.71 -22.05
N LYS A 335 5.74 12.92 -21.04
CA LYS A 335 4.93 11.70 -21.21
C LYS A 335 3.53 12.01 -21.75
N LEU A 336 3.01 13.20 -21.47
CA LEU A 336 1.66 13.60 -21.86
C LEU A 336 1.57 14.16 -23.28
N GLY A 337 2.69 14.60 -23.87
CA GLY A 337 2.70 15.19 -25.21
C GLY A 337 1.86 16.48 -25.37
N VAL A 338 1.28 17.00 -24.28
CA VAL A 338 0.42 18.20 -24.25
C VAL A 338 0.91 19.19 -23.20
N ASP A 339 0.59 20.47 -23.39
CA ASP A 339 0.79 21.51 -22.39
C ASP A 339 -0.35 21.50 -21.37
N LEU A 340 -0.02 21.13 -20.13
CA LEU A 340 -0.96 21.11 -19.00
C LEU A 340 -1.51 22.49 -18.65
N GLN A 341 -0.79 23.57 -18.96
CA GLN A 341 -1.23 24.93 -18.62
C GLN A 341 -2.34 25.43 -19.54
N GLY A 342 -2.44 24.90 -20.77
CA GLY A 342 -3.45 25.26 -21.77
C GLY A 342 -4.56 24.22 -21.97
N ALA A 343 -4.49 23.07 -21.31
CA ALA A 343 -5.50 22.02 -21.44
C ALA A 343 -6.87 22.45 -20.86
N HIS A 344 -7.93 22.36 -21.66
CA HIS A 344 -9.30 22.51 -21.17
C HIS A 344 -9.70 21.21 -20.46
N LEU A 345 -9.74 21.25 -19.13
CA LEU A 345 -10.10 20.11 -18.31
C LEU A 345 -11.58 20.22 -17.92
N ASP A 346 -12.35 19.19 -18.27
CA ASP A 346 -13.76 19.12 -17.91
C ASP A 346 -13.93 18.95 -16.40
N LEU A 347 -15.08 19.41 -15.90
CA LEU A 347 -15.45 19.24 -14.50
C LEU A 347 -15.60 17.75 -14.19
N VAL A 348 -14.86 17.28 -13.20
CA VAL A 348 -14.90 15.90 -12.76
C VAL A 348 -15.99 15.75 -11.70
N LYS A 349 -16.99 14.91 -12.00
CA LYS A 349 -18.14 14.70 -11.14
C LYS A 349 -18.02 13.49 -10.22
N LYS A 350 -17.07 12.59 -10.45
CA LYS A 350 -16.86 11.37 -9.66
C LYS A 350 -15.51 11.42 -8.93
N PRO A 351 -15.36 10.72 -7.79
CA PRO A 351 -14.04 10.51 -7.20
C PRO A 351 -13.13 9.69 -8.13
N PHE A 352 -11.83 9.67 -7.84
CA PHE A 352 -10.88 8.78 -8.50
C PHE A 352 -10.42 7.68 -7.54
N PHE A 353 -10.44 6.45 -8.03
CA PHE A 353 -9.74 5.32 -7.45
C PHE A 353 -8.55 5.04 -8.34
N LEU A 354 -7.34 5.14 -7.81
CA LEU A 354 -6.11 5.09 -8.60
C LEU A 354 -5.48 3.71 -8.50
N SER A 355 -5.03 3.18 -9.63
CA SER A 355 -4.45 1.85 -9.69
C SER A 355 -3.11 1.77 -8.98
N LYS A 356 -2.66 0.54 -8.71
CA LYS A 356 -1.35 0.29 -8.11
C LYS A 356 -0.24 0.94 -8.96
N SER A 357 0.70 1.60 -8.29
CA SER A 357 1.84 2.30 -8.89
C SER A 357 1.47 3.44 -9.86
N TRP A 358 0.28 4.02 -9.74
CA TRP A 358 -0.17 5.13 -10.60
C TRP A 358 0.79 6.33 -10.58
N ARG A 359 1.45 6.58 -9.45
CA ARG A 359 2.42 7.69 -9.30
C ARG A 359 3.61 7.55 -10.25
N ASP A 360 4.02 6.33 -10.60
CA ASP A 360 5.14 6.08 -11.52
C ASP A 360 4.80 6.45 -12.97
N LEU A 361 3.51 6.53 -13.30
CA LEU A 361 3.03 6.95 -14.61
C LEU A 361 3.13 8.46 -14.78
N LEU A 362 3.14 9.23 -13.69
CA LEU A 362 3.22 10.69 -13.73
C LEU A 362 4.49 11.19 -14.42
N CYS A 363 4.36 12.29 -15.15
CA CYS A 363 5.45 12.94 -15.86
C CYS A 363 6.22 13.84 -14.92
N THR A 364 7.54 13.68 -14.88
CA THR A 364 8.44 14.42 -14.00
C THR A 364 9.32 15.43 -14.75
N CYS A 365 8.93 15.84 -15.97
CA CYS A 365 9.61 16.92 -16.68
C CYS A 365 9.36 18.26 -15.98
N GLU A 366 10.25 19.23 -16.18
CA GLU A 366 10.23 20.55 -15.54
C GLU A 366 8.86 21.24 -15.65
N SER A 367 8.28 21.28 -16.85
CA SER A 367 6.96 21.89 -17.10
C SER A 367 5.82 21.23 -16.31
N CYS A 368 5.83 19.90 -16.19
CA CYS A 368 4.82 19.16 -15.41
C CYS A 368 5.05 19.34 -13.91
N GLY A 369 6.31 19.32 -13.47
CA GLY A 369 6.70 19.59 -12.09
C GLY A 369 6.24 20.98 -11.63
N ASP A 370 6.50 22.01 -12.44
CA ASP A 370 6.06 23.39 -12.17
C ASP A 370 4.54 23.51 -12.11
N PHE A 371 3.84 22.80 -13.00
CA PHE A 371 2.38 22.74 -12.99
C PHE A 371 1.86 22.11 -11.69
N TYR A 372 2.41 20.97 -11.26
CA TYR A 372 2.01 20.32 -10.01
C TYR A 372 2.30 21.20 -8.79
N ALA A 373 3.46 21.83 -8.75
CA ALA A 373 3.82 22.77 -7.70
C ALA A 373 2.84 23.96 -7.65
N LYS A 374 2.52 24.57 -8.79
CA LYS A 374 1.56 25.68 -8.88
C LYS A 374 0.15 25.29 -8.45
N LYS A 375 -0.25 24.04 -8.68
CA LYS A 375 -1.52 23.46 -8.22
C LYS A 375 -1.51 23.02 -6.75
N GLY A 376 -0.36 23.09 -6.07
CA GLY A 376 -0.21 22.63 -4.69
C GLY A 376 -0.15 21.11 -4.53
N VAL A 377 0.01 20.37 -5.63
CA VAL A 377 0.04 18.89 -5.68
C VAL A 377 1.39 18.32 -6.09
N GLY A 378 2.47 19.08 -5.90
CA GLY A 378 3.84 18.66 -6.23
C GLY A 378 4.31 17.39 -5.51
N PHE A 379 3.66 17.03 -4.40
CA PHE A 379 3.91 15.79 -3.66
C PHE A 379 3.50 14.52 -4.41
N LEU A 380 2.65 14.61 -5.43
CA LEU A 380 2.22 13.43 -6.18
C LEU A 380 3.38 12.73 -6.92
N ILE A 381 4.42 13.48 -7.30
CA ILE A 381 5.64 12.96 -7.93
C ILE A 381 6.75 12.66 -6.93
N ASP A 382 6.50 12.85 -5.64
CA ASP A 382 7.43 12.51 -4.56
C ASP A 382 7.13 11.10 -4.05
N ARG A 383 8.06 10.17 -4.27
CA ARG A 383 7.87 8.76 -3.87
C ARG A 383 7.84 8.58 -2.35
N GLU A 384 8.55 9.45 -1.62
CA GLU A 384 8.62 9.41 -0.16
C GLU A 384 7.33 9.92 0.52
N ASP A 385 6.43 10.56 -0.23
CA ASP A 385 5.10 10.98 0.24
C ASP A 385 4.05 9.87 0.10
N SER A 386 4.38 8.69 -0.44
CA SER A 386 3.41 7.59 -0.53
C SER A 386 3.19 6.90 0.83
N ILE A 387 1.99 6.35 1.05
CA ILE A 387 1.69 5.51 2.22
C ILE A 387 2.54 4.23 2.19
N ILE A 388 2.71 3.64 1.00
CA ILE A 388 3.54 2.45 0.80
C ILE A 388 4.98 2.67 1.27
N GLU A 389 5.60 3.80 0.92
CA GLU A 389 6.98 4.07 1.38
C GLU A 389 7.03 4.35 2.89
N TYR A 390 6.00 4.98 3.45
CA TYR A 390 5.87 5.18 4.90
C TYR A 390 5.79 3.85 5.67
N GLU A 391 4.93 2.94 5.22
CA GLU A 391 4.78 1.59 5.77
C GLU A 391 6.05 0.74 5.61
N LYS A 392 6.71 0.84 4.46
CA LYS A 392 7.99 0.16 4.21
C LYS A 392 9.09 0.64 5.15
N ILE A 393 9.16 1.96 5.42
CA ILE A 393 10.09 2.52 6.41
C ILE A 393 9.76 1.97 7.81
N ALA A 394 8.48 1.87 8.16
CA ALA A 394 8.07 1.27 9.44
C ALA A 394 8.53 -0.20 9.57
N GLN A 395 8.29 -1.01 8.54
CA GLN A 395 8.74 -2.41 8.50
C GLN A 395 10.26 -2.53 8.62
N GLN A 396 11.01 -1.65 7.93
CA GLN A 396 12.47 -1.63 8.03
C GLN A 396 12.92 -1.31 9.46
N LYS A 397 12.35 -0.28 10.09
CA LYS A 397 12.68 0.07 11.48
C LYS A 397 12.36 -1.07 12.46
N ARG A 398 11.22 -1.75 12.29
CA ARG A 398 10.86 -2.93 13.10
C ARG A 398 11.90 -4.03 12.96
N GLN A 399 12.33 -4.34 11.73
CA GLN A 399 13.38 -5.34 11.49
C GLN A 399 14.72 -4.95 12.11
N GLU A 400 15.13 -3.69 11.98
CA GLU A 400 16.35 -3.16 12.59
C GLU A 400 16.30 -3.26 14.12
N LYS A 401 15.15 -2.95 14.73
CA LYS A 401 14.92 -3.09 16.18
C LYS A 401 15.01 -4.54 16.65
N LEU A 402 14.32 -5.47 15.98
CA LEU A 402 14.38 -6.89 16.32
C LEU A 402 15.82 -7.44 16.22
N GLN A 403 16.59 -6.99 15.23
CA GLN A 403 18.00 -7.34 15.12
C GLN A 403 18.84 -6.73 16.24
N GLN A 404 18.57 -5.49 16.64
CA GLN A 404 19.24 -4.82 17.74
C GLN A 404 18.95 -5.50 19.08
N GLU A 405 17.70 -5.86 19.37
CA GLU A 405 17.30 -6.56 20.59
C GLU A 405 18.02 -7.91 20.73
N VAL A 406 18.02 -8.72 19.67
CA VAL A 406 18.80 -9.98 19.63
C VAL A 406 20.30 -9.71 19.84
N GLY A 407 20.83 -8.65 19.25
CA GLY A 407 22.23 -8.24 19.44
C GLY A 407 22.55 -7.81 20.88
N GLU A 408 21.65 -7.07 21.53
CA GLU A 408 21.76 -6.62 22.92
C GLU A 408 21.68 -7.79 23.90
N GLU A 409 20.79 -8.76 23.67
CA GLU A 409 20.71 -10.00 24.45
C GLU A 409 22.00 -10.82 24.35
N LEU A 410 22.52 -11.01 23.15
CA LEU A 410 23.80 -11.70 22.93
C LEU A 410 24.96 -10.95 23.58
N ASN A 411 24.97 -9.62 23.52
CA ASN A 411 25.98 -8.79 24.16
C ASN A 411 25.89 -8.84 25.68
N PHE A 412 24.68 -8.83 26.25
CA PHE A 412 24.44 -9.01 27.68
C PHE A 412 25.00 -10.36 28.14
N LEU A 413 24.65 -11.45 27.45
CA LEU A 413 25.19 -12.76 27.75
C LEU A 413 26.71 -12.72 27.69
N ASN A 414 27.30 -12.15 26.64
CA ASN A 414 28.76 -12.11 26.48
C ASN A 414 29.51 -11.41 27.61
N LYS A 415 28.93 -10.38 28.24
CA LYS A 415 29.51 -9.63 29.37
C LYS A 415 29.57 -10.42 30.69
N LEU A 416 28.78 -11.47 30.82
CA LEU A 416 28.73 -12.30 32.03
C LEU A 416 29.93 -13.25 32.12
N GLY A 417 30.36 -13.53 33.35
CA GLY A 417 31.32 -14.58 33.64
C GLY A 417 30.79 -15.97 33.25
N HIS A 418 31.68 -16.94 33.08
CA HIS A 418 31.30 -18.30 32.66
C HIS A 418 30.30 -18.98 33.63
N VAL A 419 30.46 -18.75 34.94
CA VAL A 419 29.54 -19.30 35.96
C VAL A 419 28.16 -18.65 35.85
N GLU A 420 28.09 -17.33 35.79
CA GLU A 420 26.84 -16.57 35.64
C GLU A 420 26.08 -16.95 34.35
N LYS A 421 26.80 -17.12 33.23
CA LYS A 421 26.23 -17.63 31.97
C LYS A 421 25.57 -19.00 32.15
N ILE A 422 26.25 -19.94 32.82
CA ILE A 422 25.71 -21.27 33.05
C ILE A 422 24.49 -21.22 33.97
N GLU A 423 24.51 -20.40 35.03
CA GLU A 423 23.37 -20.26 35.93
C GLU A 423 22.13 -19.70 35.21
N ILE A 424 22.30 -18.69 34.36
CA ILE A 424 21.21 -18.12 33.56
C ILE A 424 20.70 -19.15 32.55
N LEU A 425 21.59 -19.80 31.78
CA LEU A 425 21.19 -20.80 30.79
C LEU A 425 20.49 -22.00 31.44
N SER A 426 20.96 -22.44 32.61
CA SER A 426 20.31 -23.49 33.39
C SER A 426 18.93 -23.03 33.88
N GLY A 427 18.81 -21.79 34.38
CA GLY A 427 17.52 -21.24 34.81
C GLY A 427 16.50 -21.12 33.68
N ILE A 428 16.94 -20.72 32.47
CA ILE A 428 16.10 -20.69 31.27
C ILE A 428 15.69 -22.12 30.87
N ALA A 429 16.61 -23.08 30.92
CA ALA A 429 16.29 -24.48 30.64
C ALA A 429 15.30 -25.07 31.66
N ASP A 430 15.46 -24.77 32.94
CA ASP A 430 14.53 -25.20 33.99
C ASP A 430 13.13 -24.61 33.78
N MET A 431 13.05 -23.31 33.49
CA MET A 431 11.81 -22.62 33.16
C MET A 431 11.13 -23.25 31.94
N LYS A 432 11.88 -23.46 30.86
CA LYS A 432 11.39 -24.10 29.63
C LYS A 432 10.86 -25.52 29.92
N ASN A 433 11.62 -26.33 30.64
CA ASN A 433 11.25 -27.71 30.94
C ASN A 433 10.02 -27.80 31.84
N GLU A 434 9.89 -26.91 32.83
CA GLU A 434 8.68 -26.87 33.67
C GLU A 434 7.46 -26.40 32.87
N LEU A 435 7.60 -25.36 32.06
CA LEU A 435 6.52 -24.89 31.18
C LEU A 435 6.10 -25.99 30.19
N GLN A 436 7.05 -26.68 29.58
CA GLN A 436 6.77 -27.79 28.68
C GLN A 436 6.06 -28.94 29.41
N SER A 437 6.56 -29.35 30.59
CA SER A 437 5.94 -30.40 31.39
C SER A 437 4.52 -30.02 31.81
N PHE A 438 4.31 -28.76 32.17
CA PHE A 438 3.00 -28.22 32.49
C PHE A 438 2.06 -28.32 31.27
N LEU A 439 2.46 -27.78 30.13
CA LEU A 439 1.66 -27.81 28.89
C LEU A 439 1.36 -29.24 28.41
N GLU A 440 2.28 -30.18 28.58
CA GLU A 440 2.06 -31.61 28.26
C GLU A 440 1.11 -32.30 29.25
N SER A 441 1.05 -31.83 30.49
CA SER A 441 0.20 -32.40 31.55
C SER A 441 -1.23 -31.85 31.58
N VAL A 442 -1.45 -30.70 30.94
CA VAL A 442 -2.75 -30.02 30.90
C VAL A 442 -3.62 -30.66 29.83
N ASP A 443 -4.87 -30.93 30.20
CA ASP A 443 -5.91 -31.37 29.26
C ASP A 443 -6.23 -30.23 28.29
N PRO A 444 -6.05 -30.40 26.97
CA PRO A 444 -6.30 -29.34 25.98
C PRO A 444 -7.75 -28.83 25.97
N SER A 445 -8.68 -29.58 26.56
CA SER A 445 -10.09 -29.21 26.69
C SER A 445 -10.40 -28.36 27.94
N LYS A 446 -9.41 -28.09 28.80
CA LYS A 446 -9.58 -27.31 30.03
C LYS A 446 -8.80 -26.00 29.99
N PRO A 447 -9.40 -24.88 30.45
CA PRO A 447 -8.71 -23.61 30.54
C PRO A 447 -7.61 -23.65 31.62
N VAL A 448 -6.47 -23.04 31.34
CA VAL A 448 -5.38 -22.84 32.30
C VAL A 448 -5.75 -21.69 33.23
N THR A 449 -5.79 -21.95 34.54
CA THR A 449 -6.18 -20.96 35.54
C THR A 449 -4.97 -20.26 36.17
N SER A 450 -5.21 -19.14 36.87
CA SER A 450 -4.16 -18.46 37.64
C SER A 450 -3.53 -19.33 38.74
N ALA A 451 -4.25 -20.35 39.26
CA ALA A 451 -3.71 -21.30 40.23
C ALA A 451 -2.70 -22.25 39.59
N ASP A 452 -2.96 -22.68 38.35
CA ASP A 452 -2.08 -23.57 37.60
C ASP A 452 -0.74 -22.88 37.29
N VAL A 453 -0.79 -21.60 36.90
CA VAL A 453 0.42 -20.77 36.70
C VAL A 453 1.22 -20.63 38.00
N ARG A 454 0.56 -20.40 39.15
CA ARG A 454 1.26 -20.34 40.45
C ARG A 454 1.95 -21.68 40.77
N GLN A 455 1.33 -22.80 40.45
CA GLN A 455 1.90 -24.13 40.69
C GLN A 455 3.21 -24.37 39.92
N VAL A 456 3.30 -23.88 38.67
CA VAL A 456 4.53 -23.91 37.86
C VAL A 456 5.67 -23.17 38.57
N PHE A 457 5.41 -21.95 39.06
CA PHE A 457 6.42 -21.17 39.79
C PHE A 457 6.84 -21.83 41.12
N GLU A 458 5.90 -22.43 41.85
CA GLU A 458 6.22 -23.19 43.06
C GLU A 458 7.10 -24.41 42.78
N ASN A 459 6.88 -25.10 41.67
CA ASN A 459 7.70 -26.25 41.27
C ASN A 459 9.12 -25.81 40.90
N LEU A 460 9.27 -24.71 40.16
CA LEU A 460 10.57 -24.09 39.87
C LEU A 460 11.31 -23.67 41.14
N ALA A 461 10.61 -23.09 42.11
CA ALA A 461 11.18 -22.72 43.41
C ALA A 461 11.70 -23.94 44.18
N LYS A 462 10.94 -25.05 44.18
CA LYS A 462 11.36 -26.33 44.81
C LYS A 462 12.58 -26.94 44.11
N LYS A 463 12.69 -26.82 42.78
CA LYS A 463 13.86 -27.30 42.01
C LYS A 463 15.13 -26.52 42.36
N ARG A 464 15.04 -25.19 42.47
CA ARG A 464 16.16 -24.34 42.91
C ARG A 464 16.66 -24.66 44.33
N GLN A 465 15.76 -25.03 45.25
CA GLN A 465 16.14 -25.39 46.64
C GLN A 465 16.90 -26.72 46.76
N ARG A 466 16.90 -27.59 45.74
CA ARG A 466 17.59 -28.89 45.76
C ARG A 466 19.02 -28.85 45.21
N LEU A 467 19.44 -27.72 44.64
CA LEU A 467 20.73 -27.52 43.97
C LEU A 467 21.74 -26.70 44.79
N VAL A 468 21.38 -26.28 46.01
CA VAL A 468 22.24 -25.55 46.97
C VAL A 468 22.91 -26.49 47.95
#